data_AF-A0A961DLM7-F1
#
_entry.id   AF-A0A961DLM7-F1
#
_cell.length_a   1.000
_cell.length_b   1.000
_cell.length_c   1.000
_cell.angle_alpha   90.00
_cell.angle_beta   90.00
_cell.angle_gamma   90.00
#
_symmetry.space_group_name_H-M   'P 1'
#
loop_
_entity.id
_entity.type
_entity.pdbx_description
1 polymer ?
#
loop_
_entity_poly.entity_id
_entity_poly.type
_entity_poly.pdbx_seq_one_letter_code
_entity_poly.pdbx_strand_id
1 'polypeptide(L)'
;VVLRFVLGVSLLFELFVSVVLRHRLLPIFGQPGVNYSAYEKLPGMLMWSRNQLFDVFDGGRIQGIVGNSNSLGFLALLAIIVFGIQLASRSVGRFAGPAWLVLAVATLLMTKSATVTVAAAGVAVVLVVALLVRRAKTARGRIFVYLGSAAVLVASAIAAFFLRDGIFELLGKSSDLTGRLGIWQKVIDLTEQRPAFGWGWVSYWVPWADPFDNLVYRSGVRQLQAHNTWVDVAFQLGLVGLVFFIALVGAALVKAWQHAVDRPQKAPGAPLHHSAVTLLPLLVLVALIVQSFAESRLITEYGLALLVVVAVKTKRRELL
;
A
#
# COMPACT_ATOMS: atom_id res chain seq x y z
N VAL A 1 2.71 3.12 18.94
CA VAL A 1 2.68 4.56 19.28
C VAL A 1 2.57 5.41 18.01
N VAL A 2 3.53 5.32 17.09
CA VAL A 2 3.57 6.10 15.82
C VAL A 2 2.24 6.13 15.06
N LEU A 3 1.63 4.98 14.77
CA LEU A 3 0.36 4.94 14.03
C LEU A 3 -0.81 5.67 14.73
N ARG A 4 -0.87 5.63 16.07
CA ARG A 4 -1.88 6.37 16.84
C ARG A 4 -1.66 7.87 16.72
N PHE A 5 -0.40 8.30 16.83
CA PHE A 5 -0.03 9.71 16.67
C PHE A 5 -0.40 10.21 15.28
N VAL A 6 0.03 9.50 14.22
CA VAL A 6 -0.24 9.91 12.84
C VAL A 6 -1.74 10.00 12.55
N LEU A 7 -2.53 9.00 12.96
CA LEU A 7 -3.98 9.02 12.73
C LEU A 7 -4.67 10.11 13.55
N GLY A 8 -4.37 10.18 14.86
CA GLY A 8 -4.98 11.17 15.75
C GLY A 8 -4.69 12.60 15.31
N VAL A 9 -3.42 12.91 15.04
CA VAL A 9 -3.01 14.24 14.58
C VAL A 9 -3.53 14.53 13.18
N SER A 10 -3.63 13.54 12.27
CA SER A 10 -4.23 13.76 10.95
C SER A 10 -5.70 14.16 11.04
N LEU A 11 -6.49 13.49 11.88
CA LEU A 11 -7.90 13.82 12.07
C LEU A 11 -8.08 15.18 12.74
N LEU A 12 -7.27 15.49 13.76
CA LEU A 12 -7.26 16.81 14.41
C LEU A 12 -6.85 17.92 13.43
N PHE A 13 -5.85 17.67 12.58
CA PHE A 13 -5.41 18.61 11.56
C PHE A 13 -6.52 18.90 10.55
N GLU A 14 -7.17 17.88 10.00
CA GLU A 14 -8.28 18.08 9.06
C GLU A 14 -9.48 18.78 9.74
N LEU A 15 -9.76 18.45 11.00
CA LEU A 15 -10.79 19.13 11.78
C LEU A 15 -10.46 20.61 11.99
N PHE A 16 -9.21 20.93 12.33
CA PHE A 16 -8.74 22.30 12.49
C PHE A 16 -8.86 23.08 11.17
N VAL A 17 -8.40 22.50 10.05
CA VAL A 17 -8.54 23.15 8.74
C VAL A 17 -10.02 23.38 8.41
N SER A 18 -10.91 22.44 8.68
CA SER A 18 -12.32 22.56 8.33
C SER A 18 -13.15 23.45 9.25
N VAL A 19 -12.81 23.54 10.54
CA VAL A 19 -13.55 24.35 11.51
C VAL A 19 -13.00 25.76 11.63
N VAL A 20 -11.67 25.89 11.69
CA VAL A 20 -10.96 27.14 11.99
C VAL A 20 -10.55 27.87 10.72
N LEU A 21 -9.79 27.22 9.82
CA LEU A 21 -9.29 27.89 8.62
C LEU A 21 -10.37 28.04 7.54
N ARG A 22 -11.24 27.04 7.38
CA ARG A 22 -12.36 26.99 6.42
C ARG A 22 -11.97 27.20 4.96
N HIS A 23 -10.70 27.03 4.62
CA HIS A 23 -10.19 27.11 3.26
C HIS A 23 -9.13 26.03 3.01
N ARG A 24 -8.82 25.79 1.73
CA ARG A 24 -7.79 24.84 1.29
C ARG A 24 -6.42 25.31 1.78
N LEU A 25 -5.56 24.38 2.20
CA LEU A 25 -4.25 24.69 2.76
C LEU A 25 -3.14 24.18 1.85
N LEU A 26 -2.20 25.05 1.51
CA LEU A 26 -0.96 24.68 0.81
C LEU A 26 0.08 24.13 1.80
N PRO A 27 1.00 23.27 1.31
CA PRO A 27 2.20 22.90 2.05
C PRO A 27 2.97 24.13 2.53
N ILE A 28 3.55 24.07 3.74
CA ILE A 28 4.37 25.17 4.29
C ILE A 28 5.68 25.34 3.50
N PHE A 29 6.13 24.29 2.82
CA PHE A 29 7.31 24.28 1.97
C PHE A 29 6.91 24.10 0.50
N GLY A 30 7.61 24.80 -0.40
CA GLY A 30 7.41 24.64 -1.84
C GLY A 30 7.72 23.21 -2.29
N GLN A 31 6.87 22.65 -3.14
CA GLN A 31 7.11 21.33 -3.71
C GLN A 31 8.24 21.41 -4.77
N PRO A 32 9.24 20.51 -4.71
CA PRO A 32 10.34 20.50 -5.67
C PRO A 32 9.83 20.37 -7.12
N GLY A 33 10.35 21.21 -8.01
CA GLY A 33 9.99 21.18 -9.43
C GLY A 33 8.58 21.70 -9.75
N VAL A 34 7.89 22.32 -8.79
CA VAL A 34 6.57 22.95 -9.00
C VAL A 34 6.72 24.45 -9.16
N ASN A 35 6.41 24.96 -10.34
CA ASN A 35 6.31 26.41 -10.58
C ASN A 35 4.89 26.91 -10.24
N TYR A 36 4.69 27.42 -9.02
CA TYR A 36 3.38 27.87 -8.56
C TYR A 36 2.82 29.06 -9.36
N SER A 37 3.67 29.91 -9.94
CA SER A 37 3.23 31.07 -10.73
C SER A 37 2.70 30.69 -12.10
N ALA A 38 2.93 29.45 -12.56
CA ALA A 38 2.44 28.97 -13.85
C ALA A 38 0.97 28.52 -13.82
N TYR A 39 0.31 28.52 -12.66
CA TYR A 39 -1.07 28.07 -12.51
C TYR A 39 -2.03 29.23 -12.23
N GLU A 40 -3.02 29.44 -13.10
CA GLU A 40 -4.14 30.35 -12.82
C GLU A 40 -4.98 29.87 -11.63
N LYS A 41 -5.19 28.56 -11.51
CA LYS A 41 -5.86 27.91 -10.38
C LYS A 41 -5.08 26.69 -9.92
N LEU A 42 -4.66 26.69 -8.66
CA LEU A 42 -3.82 25.63 -8.11
C LEU A 42 -4.56 24.26 -8.09
N PRO A 43 -4.00 23.22 -8.73
CA PRO A 43 -4.56 21.88 -8.74
C PRO A 43 -4.78 21.29 -7.35
N GLY A 44 -5.80 20.44 -7.22
CA GLY A 44 -6.09 19.66 -6.00
C GLY A 44 -4.93 18.83 -5.47
N MET A 45 -4.08 18.35 -6.37
CA MET A 45 -2.93 17.51 -6.04
C MET A 45 -1.83 18.26 -5.27
N LEU A 46 -1.75 19.58 -5.40
CA LEU A 46 -0.73 20.41 -4.73
C LEU A 46 -1.12 20.79 -3.29
N MET A 47 -2.39 20.61 -2.91
CA MET A 47 -2.90 21.04 -1.60
C MET A 47 -2.52 20.03 -0.51
N TRP A 48 -2.06 20.53 0.64
CA TRP A 48 -1.83 19.72 1.85
C TRP A 48 -3.17 19.25 2.43
N SER A 49 -4.11 20.18 2.66
CA SER A 49 -5.50 19.85 2.98
C SER A 49 -6.42 20.53 1.98
N ARG A 50 -7.48 19.81 1.59
CA ARG A 50 -8.49 20.32 0.66
C ARG A 50 -9.68 20.93 1.37
N ASN A 51 -9.69 20.97 2.71
CA ASN A 51 -10.86 21.36 3.49
C ASN A 51 -12.12 20.57 3.06
N GLN A 52 -12.04 19.24 3.07
CA GLN A 52 -13.11 18.36 2.60
C GLN A 52 -13.59 17.39 3.69
N LEU A 53 -13.31 17.68 4.97
CA LEU A 53 -13.69 16.79 6.07
C LEU A 53 -15.21 16.63 6.17
N PHE A 54 -15.96 17.71 6.01
CA PHE A 54 -17.42 17.69 6.08
C PHE A 54 -18.08 17.24 4.77
N ASP A 55 -17.33 17.21 3.67
CA ASP A 55 -17.81 16.79 2.34
C ASP A 55 -17.52 15.31 2.05
N VAL A 56 -17.04 14.51 3.03
CA VAL A 56 -16.61 13.11 2.80
C VAL A 56 -17.74 12.23 2.26
N PHE A 57 -18.99 12.55 2.61
CA PHE A 57 -20.17 11.83 2.10
C PHE A 57 -20.50 12.24 0.65
N ASP A 58 -20.12 13.44 0.23
CA ASP A 58 -20.36 14.01 -1.10
C ASP A 58 -19.15 13.88 -2.05
N GLY A 59 -18.28 12.91 -1.78
CA GLY A 59 -17.09 12.62 -2.62
C GLY A 59 -15.81 13.35 -2.19
N GLY A 60 -15.87 14.14 -1.11
CA GLY A 60 -14.71 14.70 -0.42
C GLY A 60 -13.76 13.64 0.11
N ARG A 61 -12.50 14.02 0.33
CA ARG A 61 -11.48 13.12 0.88
C ARG A 61 -10.52 13.87 1.80
N ILE A 62 -10.08 13.20 2.86
CA ILE A 62 -9.06 13.72 3.78
C ILE A 62 -7.65 13.29 3.34
N GLN A 63 -6.66 14.09 3.70
CA GLN A 63 -5.25 13.91 3.38
C GLN A 63 -4.37 13.82 4.64
N GLY A 64 -4.81 14.40 5.76
CA GLY A 64 -4.12 14.39 7.04
C GLY A 64 -2.80 15.17 7.03
N ILE A 65 -2.01 15.01 8.09
CA ILE A 65 -0.69 15.67 8.18
C ILE A 65 0.29 15.17 7.13
N VAL A 66 0.03 14.02 6.51
CA VAL A 66 0.85 13.46 5.43
C VAL A 66 0.56 14.08 4.06
N GLY A 67 -0.48 14.92 3.94
CA GLY A 67 -0.78 15.70 2.73
C GLY A 67 -1.19 14.90 1.50
N ASN A 68 -1.55 13.63 1.67
CA ASN A 68 -1.98 12.78 0.57
C ASN A 68 -2.93 11.68 1.05
N SER A 69 -4.11 11.59 0.44
CA SER A 69 -5.15 10.60 0.83
C SER A 69 -4.68 9.15 0.69
N ASN A 70 -3.87 8.83 -0.33
CA ASN A 70 -3.35 7.47 -0.50
C ASN A 70 -2.32 7.13 0.59
N SER A 71 -1.46 8.09 0.97
CA SER A 71 -0.53 7.93 2.11
C SER A 71 -1.31 7.64 3.40
N LEU A 72 -2.27 8.51 3.73
CA LEU A 72 -3.03 8.41 4.96
C LEU A 72 -3.86 7.13 5.01
N GLY A 73 -4.53 6.79 3.89
CA GLY A 73 -5.28 5.55 3.77
C GLY A 73 -4.41 4.31 3.99
N PHE A 74 -3.20 4.29 3.43
CA PHE A 74 -2.28 3.17 3.64
C PHE A 74 -1.80 3.06 5.09
N LEU A 75 -1.47 4.18 5.73
CA LEU A 75 -1.12 4.20 7.15
C LEU A 75 -2.30 3.75 8.03
N ALA A 76 -3.53 4.11 7.65
CA ALA A 76 -4.74 3.61 8.29
C ALA A 76 -4.90 2.09 8.10
N LEU A 77 -4.61 1.54 6.92
CA LEU A 77 -4.58 0.09 6.69
C LEU A 77 -3.52 -0.62 7.56
N LEU A 78 -2.31 -0.09 7.64
CA LEU A 78 -1.28 -0.61 8.55
C LEU A 78 -1.74 -0.56 10.01
N ALA A 79 -2.43 0.52 10.41
CA ALA A 79 -3.01 0.65 11.74
C ALA A 79 -4.13 -0.38 12.00
N ILE A 80 -5.00 -0.65 11.03
CA ILE A 80 -6.02 -1.72 11.13
C ILE A 80 -5.35 -3.07 11.38
N ILE A 81 -4.31 -3.40 10.62
CA ILE A 81 -3.55 -4.66 10.78
C ILE A 81 -2.93 -4.72 12.18
N VAL A 82 -2.20 -3.68 12.58
CA VAL A 82 -1.47 -3.66 13.86
C VAL A 82 -2.44 -3.69 15.05
N PHE A 83 -3.49 -2.87 15.04
CA PHE A 83 -4.46 -2.82 16.14
C PHE A 83 -5.33 -4.08 16.19
N GLY A 84 -5.70 -4.64 15.03
CA GLY A 84 -6.38 -5.93 14.96
C GLY A 84 -5.55 -7.05 15.58
N ILE A 85 -4.24 -7.09 15.29
CA ILE A 85 -3.32 -8.05 15.92
C ILE A 85 -3.15 -7.80 17.42
N GLN A 86 -3.05 -6.54 17.85
CA GLN A 86 -2.97 -6.20 19.28
C GLN A 86 -4.22 -6.64 20.06
N LEU A 87 -5.39 -6.49 19.47
CA LEU A 87 -6.66 -6.96 20.04
C LEU A 87 -6.71 -8.49 20.10
N ALA A 88 -6.35 -9.16 19.01
CA ALA A 88 -6.32 -10.63 18.95
C ALA A 88 -5.29 -11.22 19.92
N SER A 89 -4.19 -10.52 20.20
CA SER A 89 -3.17 -10.91 21.19
C SER A 89 -3.46 -10.44 22.60
N ARG A 90 -4.57 -9.71 22.84
CA ARG A 90 -4.92 -9.10 24.13
C ARG A 90 -3.80 -8.24 24.74
N SER A 91 -2.99 -7.60 23.89
CA SER A 91 -1.86 -6.76 24.28
C SER A 91 -2.21 -5.27 24.47
N VAL A 92 -3.48 -4.93 24.34
CA VAL A 92 -4.01 -3.56 24.50
C VAL A 92 -5.26 -3.59 25.37
N GLY A 93 -5.50 -2.51 26.11
CA GLY A 93 -6.67 -2.37 26.98
C GLY A 93 -7.99 -2.51 26.23
N ARG A 94 -8.99 -3.08 26.92
CA ARG A 94 -10.33 -3.43 26.39
C ARG A 94 -11.10 -2.30 25.69
N PHE A 95 -10.81 -1.04 26.03
CA PHE A 95 -11.46 0.14 25.43
C PHE A 95 -10.57 0.87 24.42
N ALA A 96 -9.29 1.03 24.74
CA ALA A 96 -8.36 1.75 23.87
C ALA A 96 -8.12 1.00 22.54
N GLY A 97 -8.03 -0.33 22.58
CA GLY A 97 -7.80 -1.13 21.38
C GLY A 97 -8.90 -0.97 20.33
N PRO A 98 -10.18 -1.23 20.67
CA PRO A 98 -11.27 -1.08 19.71
C PRO A 98 -11.47 0.36 19.24
N ALA A 99 -11.32 1.35 20.13
CA ALA A 99 -11.43 2.75 19.75
C ALA A 99 -10.43 3.15 18.65
N TRP A 100 -9.15 2.76 18.79
CA TRP A 100 -8.14 3.03 17.77
C TRP A 100 -8.35 2.24 16.48
N LEU A 101 -8.91 1.03 16.57
CA LEU A 101 -9.28 0.26 15.38
C LEU A 101 -10.42 0.94 14.62
N VAL A 102 -11.47 1.40 15.31
CA VAL A 102 -12.59 2.14 14.71
C VAL A 102 -12.10 3.42 14.05
N LEU A 103 -11.24 4.20 14.73
CA LEU A 103 -10.62 5.40 14.15
C LEU A 103 -9.80 5.09 12.90
N ALA A 104 -9.04 3.98 12.89
CA ALA A 104 -8.28 3.56 11.71
C ALA A 104 -9.19 3.17 10.54
N VAL A 105 -10.27 2.42 10.80
CA VAL A 105 -11.29 2.08 9.78
C VAL A 105 -11.96 3.34 9.24
N ALA A 106 -12.42 4.23 10.12
CA ALA A 106 -13.03 5.49 9.73
C ALA A 106 -12.07 6.33 8.86
N THR A 107 -10.81 6.48 9.29
CA THR A 107 -9.79 7.21 8.51
C THR A 107 -9.59 6.60 7.13
N LEU A 108 -9.49 5.27 7.02
CA LEU A 108 -9.36 4.59 5.73
C LEU A 108 -10.54 4.93 4.82
N LEU A 109 -11.77 4.84 5.32
CA LEU A 109 -12.98 5.14 4.55
C LEU A 109 -13.04 6.61 4.11
N MET A 110 -12.63 7.54 4.97
CA MET A 110 -12.61 8.98 4.69
C MET A 110 -11.56 9.39 3.65
N THR A 111 -10.53 8.56 3.43
CA THR A 111 -9.51 8.84 2.40
C THR A 111 -10.00 8.56 0.98
N LYS A 112 -11.08 7.78 0.81
CA LYS A 112 -11.68 7.40 -0.48
C LYS A 112 -10.66 6.89 -1.50
N SER A 113 -9.60 6.21 -1.02
CA SER A 113 -8.52 5.72 -1.87
C SER A 113 -8.83 4.32 -2.42
N ALA A 114 -9.16 4.23 -3.70
CA ALA A 114 -9.48 2.96 -4.35
C ALA A 114 -8.32 1.94 -4.27
N THR A 115 -7.08 2.41 -4.39
CA THR A 115 -5.88 1.55 -4.34
C THR A 115 -5.70 0.94 -2.95
N VAL A 116 -5.93 1.74 -1.90
CA VAL A 116 -5.89 1.27 -0.51
C VAL A 116 -7.05 0.32 -0.21
N THR A 117 -8.26 0.59 -0.74
CA THR A 117 -9.41 -0.33 -0.59
C THR A 117 -9.11 -1.71 -1.19
N VAL A 118 -8.50 -1.75 -2.39
CA VAL A 118 -8.07 -3.02 -3.00
C VAL A 118 -7.00 -3.71 -2.14
N ALA A 119 -6.03 -2.96 -1.61
CA ALA A 119 -5.04 -3.52 -0.68
C ALA A 119 -5.68 -4.09 0.59
N ALA A 120 -6.66 -3.40 1.18
CA ALA A 120 -7.40 -3.87 2.35
C ALA A 120 -8.17 -5.16 2.06
N ALA A 121 -8.83 -5.26 0.89
CA ALA A 121 -9.50 -6.48 0.46
C ALA A 121 -8.51 -7.63 0.26
N GLY A 122 -7.37 -7.39 -0.39
CA GLY A 122 -6.31 -8.40 -0.54
C GLY A 122 -5.77 -8.90 0.80
N VAL A 123 -5.54 -7.99 1.76
CA VAL A 123 -5.13 -8.34 3.13
C VAL A 123 -6.20 -9.19 3.83
N ALA A 124 -7.48 -8.83 3.70
CA ALA A 124 -8.58 -9.59 4.30
C ALA A 124 -8.69 -11.01 3.72
N VAL A 125 -8.58 -11.16 2.40
CA VAL A 125 -8.56 -12.47 1.73
C VAL A 125 -7.39 -13.30 2.24
N VAL A 126 -6.17 -12.76 2.22
CA VAL A 126 -4.98 -13.48 2.70
C VAL A 126 -5.12 -13.86 4.18
N LEU A 127 -5.67 -12.98 5.02
CA LEU A 127 -5.95 -13.28 6.42
C LEU A 127 -6.90 -14.48 6.55
N VAL A 128 -8.01 -14.50 5.81
CA VAL A 128 -8.96 -15.62 5.83
C VAL A 128 -8.27 -16.92 5.40
N VAL A 129 -7.54 -16.92 4.29
CA VAL A 129 -6.82 -18.12 3.82
C VAL A 129 -5.81 -18.58 4.87
N ALA A 130 -5.02 -17.68 5.43
CA ALA A 130 -4.03 -18.03 6.46
C ALA A 130 -4.71 -18.63 7.71
N LEU A 131 -5.86 -18.10 8.13
CA LEU A 131 -6.64 -18.66 9.26
C LEU A 131 -7.24 -20.03 8.94
N LEU A 132 -7.72 -20.25 7.72
CA LEU A 132 -8.21 -21.56 7.26
C LEU A 132 -7.09 -22.59 7.23
N VAL A 133 -5.90 -22.23 6.71
CA VAL A 133 -4.72 -23.11 6.71
C VAL A 133 -4.26 -23.43 8.14
N ARG A 134 -4.31 -22.47 9.08
CA ARG A 134 -4.02 -22.72 10.50
C ARG A 134 -5.00 -23.69 11.15
N ARG A 135 -6.27 -23.68 10.72
CA ARG A 135 -7.32 -24.61 11.20
C ARG A 135 -7.16 -26.01 10.62
N ALA A 136 -6.64 -26.14 9.40
CA ALA A 136 -6.38 -27.43 8.76
C ALA A 136 -5.27 -28.21 9.51
N LYS A 137 -5.67 -29.29 10.20
CA LYS A 137 -4.76 -30.13 11.02
C LYS A 137 -3.94 -31.13 10.19
N THR A 138 -4.34 -31.43 8.96
CA THR A 138 -3.71 -32.44 8.08
C THR A 138 -3.12 -31.80 6.84
N ALA A 139 -2.09 -32.42 6.25
CA ALA A 139 -1.49 -31.97 4.99
C ALA A 139 -2.52 -31.92 3.85
N ARG A 140 -3.37 -32.96 3.73
CA ARG A 140 -4.48 -32.99 2.77
C ARG A 140 -5.45 -31.82 2.98
N GLY A 141 -5.82 -31.51 4.23
CA GLY A 141 -6.68 -30.38 4.55
C GLY A 141 -6.09 -29.04 4.11
N ARG A 142 -4.78 -28.83 4.29
CA ARG A 142 -4.09 -27.63 3.81
C ARG A 142 -4.12 -27.54 2.28
N ILE A 143 -3.87 -28.64 1.58
CA ILE A 143 -3.97 -28.71 0.11
C ILE A 143 -5.37 -28.32 -0.36
N PHE A 144 -6.44 -28.83 0.26
CA PHE A 144 -7.81 -28.44 -0.09
C PHE A 144 -8.08 -26.94 0.12
N VAL A 145 -7.57 -26.35 1.21
CA VAL A 145 -7.68 -24.90 1.42
C VAL A 145 -6.94 -24.13 0.31
N TYR A 146 -5.74 -24.56 -0.08
CA TYR A 146 -5.00 -23.93 -1.17
C TYR A 146 -5.72 -24.04 -2.51
N LEU A 147 -6.18 -25.25 -2.89
CA LEU A 147 -6.91 -25.48 -4.13
C LEU A 147 -8.23 -24.72 -4.16
N GLY A 148 -8.99 -24.73 -3.06
CA GLY A 148 -10.23 -23.98 -2.94
C GLY A 148 -10.01 -22.47 -3.05
N SER A 149 -8.99 -21.94 -2.38
CA SER A 149 -8.63 -20.52 -2.46
C SER A 149 -8.17 -20.13 -3.86
N ALA A 150 -7.39 -20.98 -4.53
CA ALA A 150 -6.96 -20.77 -5.91
C ALA A 150 -8.16 -20.80 -6.88
N ALA A 151 -9.08 -21.75 -6.72
CA ALA A 151 -10.30 -21.83 -7.52
C ALA A 151 -11.17 -20.58 -7.36
N VAL A 152 -11.37 -20.11 -6.11
CA VAL A 152 -12.12 -18.86 -5.84
C VAL A 152 -11.42 -17.64 -6.46
N LEU A 153 -10.10 -17.56 -6.36
CA LEU A 153 -9.33 -16.46 -6.96
C LEU A 153 -9.47 -16.45 -8.49
N VAL A 154 -9.32 -17.61 -9.13
CA VAL A 154 -9.48 -17.78 -10.59
C VAL A 154 -10.90 -17.43 -11.00
N ALA A 155 -11.92 -17.96 -10.32
CA ALA A 155 -13.31 -17.64 -10.59
C ALA A 155 -13.61 -16.14 -10.45
N SER A 156 -13.06 -15.50 -9.40
CA SER A 156 -13.21 -14.05 -9.18
C SER A 156 -12.51 -13.23 -10.27
N ALA A 157 -11.33 -13.66 -10.73
CA ALA A 157 -10.61 -13.00 -11.83
C ALA A 157 -11.37 -13.13 -13.16
N ILE A 158 -11.91 -14.32 -13.44
CA ILE A 158 -12.76 -14.56 -14.62
C ILE A 158 -14.00 -13.68 -14.56
N ALA A 159 -14.70 -13.66 -13.41
CA ALA A 159 -15.88 -12.81 -13.23
C ALA A 159 -15.54 -11.33 -13.41
N ALA A 160 -14.44 -10.85 -12.81
CA ALA A 160 -13.98 -9.47 -12.96
C ALA A 160 -13.64 -9.14 -14.42
N PHE A 161 -13.05 -10.07 -15.18
CA PHE A 161 -12.74 -9.87 -16.59
C PHE A 161 -14.01 -9.69 -17.44
N PHE A 162 -15.04 -10.50 -17.21
CA PHE A 162 -16.31 -10.41 -17.94
C PHE A 162 -17.19 -9.24 -17.49
N LEU A 163 -17.12 -8.85 -16.21
CA LEU A 163 -17.91 -7.76 -15.63
C LEU A 163 -17.19 -6.41 -15.64
N ARG A 164 -15.98 -6.34 -16.23
CA ARG A 164 -15.10 -5.16 -16.14
C ARG A 164 -15.78 -3.86 -16.58
N ASP A 165 -16.57 -3.90 -17.66
CA ASP A 165 -17.15 -2.70 -18.24
C ASP A 165 -18.25 -2.13 -17.32
N GLY A 166 -19.12 -2.99 -16.78
CA GLY A 166 -20.09 -2.61 -15.76
C GLY A 166 -19.46 -2.17 -14.43
N ILE A 167 -18.33 -2.76 -14.04
CA ILE A 167 -17.56 -2.33 -12.87
C ILE A 167 -16.97 -0.92 -13.09
N PHE A 168 -16.43 -0.64 -14.28
CA PHE A 168 -15.90 0.69 -14.62
C PHE A 168 -17.00 1.75 -14.66
N GLU A 169 -18.15 1.42 -15.22
CA GLU A 169 -19.34 2.28 -15.27
C GLU A 169 -19.89 2.59 -13.86
N LEU A 170 -20.07 1.56 -13.02
CA LEU A 170 -20.49 1.72 -11.62
C LEU A 170 -19.53 2.58 -10.79
N LEU A 171 -18.23 2.51 -11.09
CA LEU A 171 -17.21 3.31 -10.42
C LEU A 171 -17.09 4.73 -11.00
N GLY A 172 -17.85 5.07 -12.03
CA GLY A 172 -17.79 6.37 -12.72
C GLY A 172 -16.40 6.67 -13.26
N LYS A 173 -15.64 5.64 -13.66
CA LYS A 173 -14.26 5.76 -14.11
C LYS A 173 -14.14 5.29 -15.55
N SER A 174 -13.42 6.07 -16.38
CA SER A 174 -13.01 5.61 -17.70
C SER A 174 -12.08 4.39 -17.58
N SER A 175 -12.19 3.48 -18.55
CA SER A 175 -11.31 2.29 -18.71
C SER A 175 -9.85 2.66 -18.93
N ASP A 176 -9.58 3.91 -19.32
CA ASP A 176 -8.26 4.50 -19.34
C ASP A 176 -7.79 4.71 -17.90
N LEU A 177 -7.06 3.71 -17.37
CA LEU A 177 -6.57 3.57 -16.00
C LEU A 177 -5.93 4.87 -15.46
N THR A 178 -6.77 5.81 -15.01
CA THR A 178 -6.45 7.05 -14.30
C THR A 178 -5.48 8.04 -14.99
N GLY A 179 -5.20 7.88 -16.29
CA GLY A 179 -4.19 8.66 -17.02
C GLY A 179 -2.75 8.23 -16.78
N ARG A 180 -2.53 6.97 -16.37
CA ARG A 180 -1.18 6.41 -16.09
C ARG A 180 -0.54 5.73 -17.30
N LEU A 181 -1.30 5.35 -18.33
CA LEU A 181 -0.77 4.70 -19.52
C LEU A 181 0.30 5.56 -20.22
N GLY A 182 0.06 6.87 -20.33
CA GLY A 182 1.07 7.79 -20.88
C GLY A 182 2.33 7.92 -20.02
N ILE A 183 2.22 7.73 -18.69
CA ILE A 183 3.40 7.68 -17.81
C ILE A 183 4.20 6.41 -18.11
N TRP A 184 3.51 5.27 -18.14
CA TRP A 184 4.17 3.98 -18.32
C TRP A 184 4.81 3.87 -19.69
N GLN A 185 4.18 4.35 -20.76
CA GLN A 185 4.76 4.31 -22.09
C GLN A 185 6.12 5.01 -22.12
N LYS A 186 6.21 6.27 -21.65
CA LYS A 186 7.49 6.99 -21.62
C LYS A 186 8.55 6.31 -20.76
N VAL A 187 8.15 5.77 -19.61
CA VAL A 187 9.06 5.06 -18.71
C VAL A 187 9.57 3.77 -19.34
N ILE A 188 8.70 3.05 -20.07
CA ILE A 188 9.07 1.85 -20.82
C ILE A 188 10.03 2.21 -21.95
N ASP A 189 9.73 3.24 -22.75
CA ASP A 189 10.59 3.70 -23.84
C ASP A 189 12.01 4.04 -23.34
N LEU A 190 12.12 4.67 -22.16
CA LEU A 190 13.42 4.91 -21.53
C LEU A 190 14.06 3.63 -21.00
N THR A 191 13.28 2.72 -20.43
CA THR A 191 13.79 1.43 -19.94
C THR A 191 14.41 0.62 -21.07
N GLU A 192 13.83 0.66 -22.26
CA GLU A 192 14.32 -0.02 -23.47
C GLU A 192 15.68 0.51 -23.96
N GLN A 193 16.04 1.75 -23.63
CA GLN A 193 17.37 2.30 -23.96
C GLN A 193 18.49 1.70 -23.08
N ARG A 194 18.16 1.28 -21.85
CA ARG A 194 19.11 0.68 -20.89
C ARG A 194 18.52 -0.56 -20.22
N PRO A 195 18.20 -1.63 -20.97
CA PRO A 195 17.34 -2.71 -20.50
C PRO A 195 17.99 -3.59 -19.43
N ALA A 196 19.32 -3.69 -19.40
CA ALA A 196 20.01 -4.58 -18.44
C ALA A 196 20.09 -3.98 -17.03
N PHE A 197 20.59 -2.75 -16.92
CA PHE A 197 20.95 -2.11 -15.64
C PHE A 197 20.20 -0.79 -15.36
N GLY A 198 19.33 -0.34 -16.27
CA GLY A 198 18.50 0.85 -16.09
C GLY A 198 19.29 2.16 -16.06
N TRP A 199 18.66 3.17 -15.48
CA TRP A 199 19.16 4.56 -15.42
C TRP A 199 19.84 4.94 -14.10
N GLY A 200 19.92 4.01 -13.15
CA GLY A 200 20.46 4.24 -11.82
C GLY A 200 19.38 4.51 -10.78
N TRP A 201 19.64 4.08 -9.55
CA TRP A 201 18.71 4.21 -8.43
C TRP A 201 18.73 5.62 -7.84
N VAL A 202 17.56 6.26 -7.82
CA VAL A 202 17.37 7.61 -7.26
C VAL A 202 16.20 7.69 -6.27
N SER A 203 15.51 6.58 -5.98
CA SER A 203 14.26 6.57 -5.21
C SER A 203 13.17 7.39 -5.89
N TYR A 204 12.91 8.62 -5.44
CA TYR A 204 12.01 9.54 -6.15
C TYR A 204 12.78 10.16 -7.31
N TRP A 205 12.11 10.31 -8.46
CA TRP A 205 12.73 10.90 -9.64
C TRP A 205 13.16 12.33 -9.36
N VAL A 206 14.40 12.64 -9.70
CA VAL A 206 15.03 13.94 -9.41
C VAL A 206 14.67 14.93 -10.52
N PRO A 207 13.82 15.94 -10.27
CA PRO A 207 13.19 16.72 -11.34
C PRO A 207 14.14 17.65 -12.12
N TRP A 208 15.42 17.75 -11.76
CA TRP A 208 16.40 18.60 -12.42
C TRP A 208 17.55 17.82 -13.08
N ALA A 209 17.47 16.48 -13.12
CA ALA A 209 18.50 15.63 -13.70
C ALA A 209 17.92 14.84 -14.87
N ASP A 210 18.65 14.74 -15.98
CA ASP A 210 18.33 13.84 -17.09
C ASP A 210 18.41 12.36 -16.63
N PRO A 211 17.50 11.46 -17.05
CA PRO A 211 16.35 11.68 -17.94
C PRO A 211 15.03 12.02 -17.18
N PHE A 212 15.11 12.42 -15.92
CA PHE A 212 13.97 12.60 -15.01
C PHE A 212 13.31 13.99 -15.08
N ASP A 213 13.95 14.95 -15.74
CA ASP A 213 13.58 16.36 -15.75
C ASP A 213 12.28 16.67 -16.52
N ASN A 214 11.96 15.88 -17.56
CA ASN A 214 10.83 16.11 -18.48
C ASN A 214 9.95 14.86 -18.73
N LEU A 215 9.95 13.89 -17.81
CA LEU A 215 9.19 12.65 -17.96
C LEU A 215 7.69 12.91 -18.20
N VAL A 216 6.93 13.25 -17.16
CA VAL A 216 5.47 13.32 -17.28
C VAL A 216 4.84 14.34 -16.33
N TYR A 217 3.82 15.02 -16.85
CA TYR A 217 2.93 15.90 -16.12
C TYR A 217 1.52 15.31 -16.08
N ARG A 218 0.84 15.43 -14.95
CA ARG A 218 -0.57 15.05 -14.79
C ARG A 218 -1.32 16.22 -14.19
N SER A 219 -2.32 16.73 -14.93
CA SER A 219 -3.06 17.95 -14.54
C SER A 219 -2.14 19.13 -14.23
N GLY A 220 -1.09 19.31 -15.05
CA GLY A 220 -0.05 20.31 -14.88
C GLY A 220 1.01 19.97 -13.84
N VAL A 221 0.77 19.01 -12.94
CA VAL A 221 1.71 18.66 -11.87
C VAL A 221 2.71 17.60 -12.34
N ARG A 222 4.00 17.88 -12.18
CA ARG A 222 5.09 16.94 -12.50
C ARG A 222 4.99 15.69 -11.62
N GLN A 223 5.14 14.51 -12.23
CA GLN A 223 5.14 13.25 -11.51
C GLN A 223 6.58 12.83 -11.19
N LEU A 224 6.81 12.37 -9.95
CA LEU A 224 8.15 12.00 -9.45
C LEU A 224 8.32 10.47 -9.25
N GLN A 225 7.40 9.69 -9.80
CA GLN A 225 7.39 8.23 -9.73
C GLN A 225 6.48 7.65 -10.81
N ALA A 226 6.68 6.37 -11.15
CA ALA A 226 5.84 5.67 -12.14
C ALA A 226 4.42 5.36 -11.63
N HIS A 227 4.18 5.53 -10.32
CA HIS A 227 3.00 5.02 -9.63
C HIS A 227 2.79 3.51 -9.81
N ASN A 228 3.88 2.78 -9.98
CA ASN A 228 3.95 1.33 -10.06
C ASN A 228 5.39 0.93 -9.76
N THR A 229 5.60 0.29 -8.61
CA THR A 229 6.93 -0.10 -8.12
C THR A 229 7.67 -0.95 -9.14
N TRP A 230 6.98 -1.86 -9.82
CA TRP A 230 7.63 -2.83 -10.72
C TRP A 230 8.17 -2.16 -11.98
N VAL A 231 7.38 -1.23 -12.53
CA VAL A 231 7.81 -0.39 -13.66
C VAL A 231 8.95 0.53 -13.24
N ASP A 232 8.88 1.11 -12.04
CA ASP A 232 9.92 2.00 -11.52
C ASP A 232 11.25 1.26 -11.27
N VAL A 233 11.20 0.06 -10.71
CA VAL A 233 12.39 -0.79 -10.53
C VAL A 233 13.00 -1.18 -11.87
N ALA A 234 12.18 -1.57 -12.85
CA ALA A 234 12.67 -1.89 -14.19
C ALA A 234 13.37 -0.69 -14.83
N PHE A 235 12.81 0.50 -14.68
CA PHE A 235 13.38 1.74 -15.20
C PHE A 235 14.71 2.11 -14.51
N GLN A 236 14.75 2.06 -13.17
CA GLN A 236 15.93 2.48 -12.41
C GLN A 236 17.05 1.44 -12.41
N LEU A 237 16.74 0.15 -12.36
CA LEU A 237 17.73 -0.93 -12.18
C LEU A 237 17.79 -1.94 -13.34
N GLY A 238 16.96 -1.75 -14.37
CA GLY A 238 16.87 -2.67 -15.51
C GLY A 238 16.25 -4.03 -15.14
N LEU A 239 16.27 -4.93 -16.13
CA LEU A 239 15.76 -6.29 -15.98
C LEU A 239 16.52 -7.08 -14.91
N VAL A 240 17.84 -6.86 -14.79
CA VAL A 240 18.66 -7.54 -13.77
C VAL A 240 18.19 -7.14 -12.37
N GLY A 241 18.03 -5.84 -12.11
CA GLY A 241 17.52 -5.36 -10.84
C GLY A 241 16.08 -5.81 -10.55
N LEU A 242 15.22 -5.82 -11.58
CA LEU A 242 13.85 -6.31 -11.45
C LEU A 242 13.80 -7.78 -11.04
N VAL A 243 14.61 -8.64 -11.65
CA VAL A 243 14.68 -10.06 -11.29
C VAL A 243 15.12 -10.24 -9.83
N PHE A 244 16.16 -9.54 -9.38
CA PHE A 244 16.59 -9.60 -7.98
C PHE A 244 15.52 -9.06 -7.02
N PHE A 245 14.81 -8.01 -7.41
CA PHE A 245 13.74 -7.44 -6.61
C PHE A 245 12.54 -8.39 -6.49
N ILE A 246 12.13 -9.03 -7.59
CA ILE A 246 11.09 -10.07 -7.60
C ILE A 246 11.51 -11.24 -6.70
N ALA A 247 12.76 -11.69 -6.80
CA ALA A 247 13.29 -12.76 -5.96
C ALA A 247 13.27 -12.37 -4.47
N LEU A 248 13.65 -11.14 -4.12
CA LEU A 248 13.60 -10.61 -2.74
C LEU A 248 12.16 -10.61 -2.21
N VAL A 249 11.23 -10.01 -2.95
CA VAL A 249 9.82 -9.90 -2.52
C VAL A 249 9.18 -11.29 -2.43
N GLY A 250 9.43 -12.17 -3.40
CA GLY A 250 8.95 -13.54 -3.42
C GLY A 250 9.48 -14.37 -2.25
N ALA A 251 10.79 -14.31 -1.99
CA ALA A 251 11.38 -14.98 -0.84
C ALA A 251 10.83 -14.45 0.48
N ALA A 252 10.69 -13.12 0.63
CA ALA A 252 10.10 -12.51 1.82
C ALA A 252 8.64 -12.96 2.02
N LEU A 253 7.86 -13.06 0.94
CA LEU A 253 6.47 -13.50 0.97
C LEU A 253 6.34 -14.97 1.38
N VAL A 254 7.14 -15.86 0.78
CA VAL A 254 7.17 -17.28 1.16
C VAL A 254 7.53 -17.43 2.64
N LYS A 255 8.57 -16.74 3.11
CA LYS A 255 8.99 -16.80 4.52
C LYS A 255 7.96 -16.19 5.47
N ALA A 256 7.31 -15.09 5.09
CA ALA A 256 6.23 -14.49 5.87
C ALA A 256 5.00 -15.40 5.92
N TRP A 257 4.67 -16.08 4.80
CA TRP A 257 3.61 -17.06 4.73
C TRP A 257 3.87 -18.26 5.65
N GLN A 258 5.04 -18.89 5.53
CA GLN A 258 5.48 -19.99 6.40
C GLN A 258 5.44 -19.57 7.86
N HIS A 259 6.01 -18.41 8.19
CA HIS A 259 5.97 -17.85 9.55
C HIS A 259 4.54 -17.67 10.09
N ALA A 260 3.61 -17.30 9.21
CA ALA A 260 2.21 -17.13 9.55
C ALA A 260 1.50 -18.48 9.72
N VAL A 261 1.64 -19.44 8.82
CA VAL A 261 0.78 -20.64 8.81
C VAL A 261 1.39 -21.85 9.52
N ASP A 262 2.71 -21.94 9.61
CA ASP A 262 3.37 -23.06 10.25
C ASP A 262 3.33 -22.93 11.76
N ARG A 263 3.12 -24.07 12.42
CA ARG A 263 3.02 -24.12 13.88
C ARG A 263 4.40 -23.89 14.46
N PRO A 264 4.60 -22.88 15.32
CA PRO A 264 5.84 -22.77 16.05
C PRO A 264 6.04 -24.02 16.91
N GLN A 265 7.26 -24.54 16.95
CA GLN A 265 7.63 -25.70 17.77
C GLN A 265 8.70 -25.26 18.76
N LYS A 266 8.63 -25.74 20.01
CA LYS A 266 9.68 -25.50 21.02
C LYS A 266 10.82 -26.51 20.90
N ALA A 267 10.48 -27.72 20.48
CA ALA A 267 11.35 -28.83 20.15
C ALA A 267 10.66 -29.68 19.06
N PRO A 268 11.37 -30.54 18.32
CA PRO A 268 10.74 -31.43 17.34
C PRO A 268 9.59 -32.21 17.98
N GLY A 269 8.36 -32.06 17.45
CA GLY A 269 7.16 -32.74 17.96
C GLY A 269 6.46 -32.05 19.14
N ALA A 270 6.93 -30.90 19.62
CA ALA A 270 6.29 -30.10 20.68
C ALA A 270 5.69 -28.79 20.12
N PRO A 271 4.50 -28.85 19.48
CA PRO A 271 3.87 -27.68 18.87
C PRO A 271 3.33 -26.70 19.92
N LEU A 272 3.57 -25.41 19.70
CA LEU A 272 2.98 -24.31 20.46
C LEU A 272 1.70 -23.80 19.79
N HIS A 273 0.89 -23.08 20.56
CA HIS A 273 -0.29 -22.39 20.03
C HIS A 273 0.12 -21.29 19.04
N HIS A 274 -0.68 -21.09 18.00
CA HIS A 274 -0.50 -19.97 17.08
C HIS A 274 -0.69 -18.64 17.82
N SER A 275 0.25 -17.72 17.62
CA SER A 275 0.09 -16.33 18.03
C SER A 275 -0.49 -15.50 16.88
N ALA A 276 -1.32 -14.51 17.21
CA ALA A 276 -1.78 -13.53 16.23
C ALA A 276 -0.61 -12.71 15.66
N VAL A 277 0.45 -12.50 16.44
CA VAL A 277 1.61 -11.67 16.05
C VAL A 277 2.34 -12.27 14.85
N THR A 278 2.32 -13.59 14.65
CA THR A 278 2.98 -14.21 13.49
C THR A 278 2.26 -13.95 12.16
N LEU A 279 1.03 -13.40 12.18
CA LEU A 279 0.36 -12.90 10.97
C LEU A 279 0.91 -11.55 10.52
N LEU A 280 1.49 -10.75 11.43
CA LEU A 280 1.88 -9.36 11.17
C LEU A 280 2.79 -9.20 9.94
N PRO A 281 3.89 -9.97 9.79
CA PRO A 281 4.78 -9.80 8.65
C PRO A 281 4.08 -10.10 7.31
N LEU A 282 3.23 -11.13 7.29
CA LEU A 282 2.47 -11.52 6.10
C LEU A 282 1.47 -10.43 5.70
N LEU A 283 0.64 -9.96 6.64
CA LEU A 283 -0.41 -8.99 6.33
C LEU A 283 0.16 -7.64 5.90
N VAL A 284 1.25 -7.19 6.56
CA VAL A 284 1.95 -5.94 6.16
C VAL A 284 2.59 -6.10 4.78
N LEU A 285 3.25 -7.22 4.52
CA LEU A 285 3.89 -7.45 3.23
C LEU A 285 2.86 -7.57 2.09
N VAL A 286 1.73 -8.21 2.31
CA VAL A 286 0.63 -8.26 1.34
C VAL A 286 0.07 -6.86 1.07
N ALA A 287 -0.16 -6.04 2.12
CA ALA A 287 -0.61 -4.67 1.93
C ALA A 287 0.36 -3.88 1.05
N LEU A 288 1.67 -4.01 1.32
CA LEU A 288 2.75 -3.37 0.57
C LEU A 288 2.80 -3.83 -0.89
N ILE A 289 2.73 -5.15 -1.14
CA ILE A 289 2.76 -5.72 -2.50
C ILE A 289 1.52 -5.29 -3.30
N VAL A 290 0.32 -5.36 -2.72
CA VAL A 290 -0.90 -4.98 -3.46
C VAL A 290 -0.87 -3.49 -3.80
N GLN A 291 -0.41 -2.63 -2.86
CA GLN A 291 -0.26 -1.22 -3.15
C GLN A 291 0.84 -0.94 -4.19
N SER A 292 1.88 -1.77 -4.26
CA SER A 292 3.03 -1.55 -5.16
C SER A 292 2.66 -1.54 -6.64
N PHE A 293 1.55 -2.18 -7.04
CA PHE A 293 1.03 -2.12 -8.40
C PHE A 293 0.40 -0.77 -8.77
N ALA A 294 0.04 0.04 -7.77
CA ALA A 294 -0.62 1.31 -7.97
C ALA A 294 0.12 2.52 -7.38
N GLU A 295 1.23 2.31 -6.68
CA GLU A 295 2.13 3.34 -6.16
C GLU A 295 3.58 2.80 -6.18
N SER A 296 4.58 3.66 -6.38
CA SER A 296 5.99 3.26 -6.30
C SER A 296 6.52 3.21 -4.85
N ARG A 297 5.64 3.19 -3.86
CA ARG A 297 6.00 3.37 -2.44
C ARG A 297 6.68 2.18 -1.79
N LEU A 298 6.62 1.00 -2.39
CA LEU A 298 7.33 -0.17 -1.84
C LEU A 298 8.85 0.02 -1.91
N ILE A 299 9.34 0.87 -2.82
CA ILE A 299 10.75 1.18 -2.97
C ILE A 299 11.17 2.51 -2.36
N THR A 300 10.24 3.28 -1.79
CA THR A 300 10.52 4.59 -1.17
C THR A 300 10.19 4.60 0.32
N GLU A 301 10.79 5.54 1.04
CA GLU A 301 10.45 5.88 2.44
C GLU A 301 10.37 4.64 3.37
N TYR A 302 9.22 4.44 4.00
CA TYR A 302 8.94 3.37 4.94
C TYR A 302 8.65 2.02 4.26
N GLY A 303 8.28 2.01 2.98
CA GLY A 303 7.90 0.78 2.28
C GLY A 303 9.09 -0.17 2.12
N LEU A 304 10.22 0.34 1.66
CA LEU A 304 11.45 -0.44 1.51
C LEU A 304 11.97 -0.91 2.87
N ALA A 305 11.94 -0.03 3.88
CA ALA A 305 12.34 -0.37 5.24
C ALA A 305 11.49 -1.52 5.81
N LEU A 306 10.17 -1.47 5.65
CA LEU A 306 9.27 -2.54 6.09
C LEU A 306 9.51 -3.85 5.33
N LEU A 307 9.73 -3.80 4.01
CA LEU A 307 10.08 -4.98 3.21
C LEU A 307 11.36 -5.63 3.76
N VAL A 308 12.42 -4.85 3.98
CA VAL A 308 13.70 -5.34 4.52
C VAL A 308 13.50 -5.93 5.92
N VAL A 309 12.77 -5.24 6.80
CA VAL A 309 12.48 -5.74 8.15
C VAL A 309 11.75 -7.08 8.10
N VAL A 310 10.73 -7.21 7.26
CA VAL A 310 10.00 -8.47 7.08
C VAL A 310 10.94 -9.56 6.56
N ALA A 311 11.68 -9.30 5.49
CA ALA A 311 12.60 -10.26 4.87
C ALA A 311 13.66 -10.78 5.85
N VAL A 312 14.23 -9.90 6.68
CA VAL A 312 15.26 -10.28 7.65
C VAL A 312 14.68 -10.98 8.88
N LYS A 313 13.57 -10.46 9.44
CA LYS A 313 13.01 -10.99 10.70
C LYS A 313 12.31 -12.34 10.52
N THR A 314 11.70 -12.62 9.37
CA THR A 314 11.08 -13.94 9.13
C THR A 314 12.12 -15.04 8.96
N LYS A 315 13.31 -14.73 8.43
CA LYS A 315 14.42 -15.69 8.23
C LYS A 315 15.09 -16.15 9.54
N ARG A 316 15.22 -15.29 10.55
CA ARG A 316 16.00 -15.59 11.78
C ARG A 316 15.51 -16.78 12.61
N ARG A 317 14.28 -17.27 12.38
CA ARG A 317 13.68 -18.36 13.14
C ARG A 317 14.10 -19.76 12.66
N GLU A 318 14.73 -19.87 11.50
CA GLU A 318 15.23 -21.14 10.96
C GLU A 318 16.68 -21.45 11.39
N LEU A 319 17.36 -20.47 12.00
CA LEU A 319 18.77 -20.54 12.40
C LEU A 319 18.97 -20.75 13.92
N LEU A 320 17.88 -20.90 14.67
CA LEU A 320 17.84 -21.15 16.12
C LEU A 320 16.99 -22.40 16.39
#